data_AF-A0A935TGA8-F1
#
_entry.id   AF-A0A935TGA8-F1
#
_cell.length_a   1.000
_cell.length_b   1.000
_cell.length_c   1.000
_cell.angle_alpha   90.00
_cell.angle_beta   90.00
_cell.angle_gamma   90.00
#
_symmetry.space_group_name_H-M   'P 1'
#
loop_
_entity.id
_entity.type
_entity.pdbx_description
1 polymer ?
#
loop_
_entity_poly.entity_id
_entity_poly.type
_entity_poly.pdbx_seq_one_letter_code
_entity_poly.pdbx_strand_id
1 'polypeptide(L)'
;MKKMMQSMLFLIAFGTTLMAQTTLDANQFVNDQITGPGVYLVETGKIYAFDGRLDVTWDITIQGPAVDWIGSAENPPVLVNTPGDDGLARQLMEIGTGGKVTLKNLMLSGLHSNGAVVGTFVANVGGEGFVADNVAAVDWQDFAFRNQFKGSVISLTNCVFLNGVRLSYSPWGGFPLRMDVACTDVTLENNTVFNSGRLIANSGPWLNATVHELHCTYVNQTVNGHEQRAYEMIQANNIFYNYHFVGRKTTSNVYDSYFTTWNYFADAKAKLDSISLYLGNNFFYRQPEIDNWFVTSGGDSILPSLLWEHANVDSFVTIDNNYKIGTNYAEFEIGFNNYPDILAKQIQFLDEYWYSAHRGTDWPDWRVPSPVVWDTTTGIPSIAAWPPAMDLSYTNTYLQKAGTDGLPLGDLNWFPSKKAEFLTNKTAIIASLRDSIANAKALYVPGSATPMITPNMVSVKQEGSVIPQDYYLSNNYPNPFNPSTKITFGIPEQANVTVSVYNVLGQKVFEMTEHNLAAGSHSFNFDASKLSSGIYVYSISTINAAGQKFAASKKMMFLK
;
A
#
# COMPACT_ATOMS: atom_id res chain seq x y z
N MET A 1 -21.53 6.09 -47.65
CA MET A 1 -20.49 5.13 -48.10
C MET A 1 -19.05 5.60 -47.81
N LYS A 2 -18.81 6.37 -46.75
CA LYS A 2 -17.46 6.80 -46.29
C LYS A 2 -17.20 6.48 -44.80
N LYS A 3 -17.84 5.40 -44.30
CA LYS A 3 -17.76 4.96 -42.89
C LYS A 3 -17.54 3.44 -42.74
N MET A 4 -16.94 2.79 -43.74
CA MET A 4 -16.49 1.39 -43.69
C MET A 4 -15.13 1.30 -44.38
N MET A 5 -14.06 1.76 -43.71
CA MET A 5 -12.67 1.49 -44.11
C MET A 5 -11.69 1.72 -42.93
N GLN A 6 -12.14 1.49 -41.70
CA GLN A 6 -11.27 1.35 -40.53
C GLN A 6 -11.60 0.00 -39.90
N SER A 7 -11.10 -1.05 -40.54
CA SER A 7 -11.18 -2.43 -40.05
C SER A 7 -9.77 -2.98 -40.16
N MET A 8 -9.14 -3.20 -39.01
CA MET A 8 -8.04 -4.14 -38.78
C MET A 8 -6.88 -4.09 -39.81
N LEU A 9 -5.92 -3.18 -39.61
CA LEU A 9 -4.53 -3.59 -39.73
C LEU A 9 -4.08 -4.08 -38.35
N PHE A 10 -4.25 -5.37 -38.08
CA PHE A 10 -3.38 -6.04 -37.12
C PHE A 10 -2.01 -6.14 -37.81
N LEU A 11 -1.16 -5.14 -37.61
CA LEU A 11 0.25 -5.29 -37.90
C LEU A 11 0.75 -6.32 -36.88
N ILE A 12 0.91 -7.57 -37.31
CA ILE A 12 1.66 -8.56 -36.52
C ILE A 12 3.09 -8.03 -36.50
N ALA A 13 3.44 -7.28 -35.47
CA ALA A 13 4.82 -6.91 -35.21
C ALA A 13 5.57 -8.23 -34.96
N PHE A 14 6.37 -8.67 -35.94
CA PHE A 14 7.28 -9.78 -35.74
C PHE A 14 8.31 -9.33 -34.70
N GLY A 15 8.19 -9.85 -33.48
CA GLY A 15 9.18 -9.63 -32.43
C GLY A 15 10.45 -10.41 -32.71
N THR A 16 11.59 -9.83 -32.34
CA THR A 16 12.89 -10.51 -32.37
C THR A 16 12.99 -11.40 -31.13
N THR A 17 13.16 -12.72 -31.30
CA THR A 17 13.36 -13.61 -30.15
C THR A 17 14.80 -13.49 -29.67
N LEU A 18 14.98 -13.15 -28.39
CA LEU A 18 16.31 -13.15 -27.78
C LEU A 18 16.76 -14.59 -27.59
N MET A 19 18.01 -14.87 -27.94
CA MET A 19 18.63 -16.16 -27.70
C MET A 19 18.98 -16.25 -26.21
N ALA A 20 18.21 -17.10 -25.52
CA ALA A 20 18.39 -17.44 -24.13
C ALA A 20 19.66 -18.25 -23.87
N GLN A 21 20.16 -18.15 -22.64
CA GLN A 21 21.17 -19.07 -22.15
C GLN A 21 20.52 -20.31 -21.54
N THR A 22 21.13 -21.49 -21.74
CA THR A 22 20.74 -22.73 -21.03
C THR A 22 21.51 -22.91 -19.71
N THR A 23 22.63 -22.20 -19.57
CA THR A 23 23.48 -22.07 -18.37
C THR A 23 24.06 -20.67 -18.36
N LEU A 24 24.24 -20.04 -17.20
CA LEU A 24 24.81 -18.68 -17.12
C LEU A 24 26.23 -18.65 -17.69
N ASP A 25 26.41 -18.20 -18.93
CA ASP A 25 27.70 -18.06 -19.62
C ASP A 25 28.06 -16.58 -19.71
N ALA A 26 29.18 -16.21 -19.06
CA ALA A 26 29.72 -14.87 -19.03
C ALA A 26 30.29 -14.38 -20.37
N ASN A 27 30.06 -15.09 -21.47
CA ASN A 27 30.44 -14.67 -22.82
C ASN A 27 29.25 -14.62 -23.81
N GLN A 28 28.02 -14.91 -23.36
CA GLN A 28 26.83 -14.99 -24.23
C GLN A 28 25.77 -13.94 -23.88
N PHE A 29 26.15 -12.67 -23.89
CA PHE A 29 25.28 -11.58 -23.45
C PHE A 29 24.22 -11.20 -24.49
N VAL A 30 23.09 -10.68 -24.00
CA VAL A 30 21.97 -10.30 -24.87
C VAL A 30 22.07 -8.87 -25.38
N ASN A 31 23.02 -8.06 -24.87
CA ASN A 31 23.20 -6.65 -25.25
C ASN A 31 23.30 -6.49 -26.78
N ASP A 32 24.15 -7.30 -27.43
CA ASP A 32 24.40 -7.23 -28.88
C ASP A 32 23.22 -7.71 -29.74
N GLN A 33 22.19 -8.30 -29.12
CA GLN A 33 20.96 -8.73 -29.80
C GLN A 33 19.92 -7.60 -29.85
N ILE A 34 20.06 -6.57 -29.01
CA ILE A 34 19.14 -5.43 -28.88
C ILE A 34 19.72 -4.24 -29.63
N THR A 35 19.65 -4.27 -30.97
CA THR A 35 20.35 -3.31 -31.84
C THR A 35 19.50 -2.15 -32.36
N GLY A 36 18.21 -2.06 -31.99
CA GLY A 36 17.32 -1.03 -32.53
C GLY A 36 15.91 -1.06 -31.92
N PRO A 37 14.99 -0.20 -32.39
CA PRO A 37 13.64 -0.16 -31.88
C PRO A 37 12.88 -1.45 -32.21
N GLY A 38 12.07 -1.93 -31.28
CA GLY A 38 11.28 -3.13 -31.52
C GLY A 38 10.81 -3.86 -30.28
N VAL A 39 10.19 -5.02 -30.53
CA VAL A 39 9.73 -5.95 -29.50
C VAL A 39 10.70 -7.14 -29.47
N TYR A 40 11.22 -7.42 -28.29
CA TYR A 40 12.17 -8.48 -28.00
C TYR A 40 11.48 -9.53 -27.13
N LEU A 41 11.37 -10.75 -27.65
CA LEU A 41 10.65 -11.83 -26.98
C LEU A 41 11.62 -12.65 -26.13
N VAL A 42 11.19 -12.94 -24.90
CA VAL A 42 11.89 -13.82 -23.95
C VAL A 42 11.00 -15.02 -23.61
N GLU A 43 11.59 -16.15 -23.23
CA GLU A 43 10.92 -17.43 -23.07
C GLU A 43 10.89 -17.87 -21.59
N THR A 44 9.82 -18.59 -21.22
CA THR A 44 9.65 -19.19 -19.88
C THR A 44 10.81 -20.14 -19.56
N GLY A 45 11.30 -20.13 -18.32
CA GLY A 45 12.38 -20.99 -17.83
C GLY A 45 13.75 -20.65 -18.41
N LYS A 46 13.91 -19.47 -19.03
CA LYS A 46 15.16 -18.99 -19.61
C LYS A 46 15.74 -17.80 -18.87
N ILE A 47 17.06 -17.68 -18.95
CA ILE A 47 17.83 -16.59 -18.36
C ILE A 47 18.50 -15.78 -19.47
N TYR A 48 18.42 -14.46 -19.35
CA TYR A 48 18.92 -13.46 -20.28
C TYR A 48 19.91 -12.57 -19.53
N ALA A 49 21.20 -12.88 -19.68
CA ALA A 49 22.28 -12.16 -19.01
C ALA A 49 22.71 -10.93 -19.82
N PHE A 50 22.81 -9.80 -19.14
CA PHE A 50 23.35 -8.55 -19.67
C PHE A 50 24.82 -8.41 -19.25
N ASP A 51 25.66 -7.95 -20.18
CA ASP A 51 27.02 -7.48 -19.88
C ASP A 51 26.95 -6.04 -19.41
N GLY A 52 27.12 -5.81 -18.12
CA GLY A 52 27.14 -4.46 -17.55
C GLY A 52 25.81 -3.73 -17.73
N ARG A 53 25.70 -2.89 -18.77
CA ARG A 53 24.58 -1.96 -18.96
C ARG A 53 24.19 -1.85 -20.44
N LEU A 54 22.90 -1.93 -20.73
CA LEU A 54 22.35 -1.60 -22.05
C LEU A 54 21.94 -0.12 -22.10
N ASP A 55 22.54 0.64 -23.01
CA ASP A 55 22.15 2.04 -23.29
C ASP A 55 21.05 2.08 -24.35
N VAL A 56 19.88 2.61 -23.97
CA VAL A 56 18.66 2.61 -24.78
C VAL A 56 18.35 4.03 -25.25
N THR A 57 18.53 4.30 -26.55
CA THR A 57 18.26 5.62 -27.17
C THR A 57 17.11 5.56 -28.19
N TRP A 58 16.33 4.48 -28.14
CA TRP A 58 15.14 4.23 -28.96
C TRP A 58 14.09 3.44 -28.16
N ASP A 59 12.90 3.28 -28.73
CA ASP A 59 11.81 2.56 -28.09
C ASP A 59 12.00 1.04 -28.17
N ILE A 60 12.14 0.37 -27.02
CA ILE A 60 12.16 -1.09 -26.92
C ILE A 60 11.06 -1.63 -26.01
N THR A 61 10.59 -2.82 -26.34
CA THR A 61 9.78 -3.66 -25.45
C THR A 61 10.48 -4.99 -25.26
N ILE A 62 10.72 -5.43 -24.02
CA ILE A 62 11.11 -6.82 -23.72
C ILE A 62 9.91 -7.52 -23.09
N GLN A 63 9.47 -8.62 -23.69
CA GLN A 63 8.21 -9.25 -23.36
C GLN A 63 8.34 -10.77 -23.26
N GLY A 64 7.98 -11.30 -22.10
CA GLY A 64 7.74 -12.73 -21.90
C GLY A 64 6.40 -13.21 -22.45
N PRO A 65 6.16 -14.53 -22.46
CA PRO A 65 4.88 -15.09 -22.87
C PRO A 65 3.75 -14.53 -22.00
N ALA A 66 2.54 -14.48 -22.54
CA ALA A 66 1.39 -14.04 -21.76
C ALA A 66 1.18 -15.01 -20.58
N VAL A 67 1.16 -14.45 -19.37
CA VAL A 67 0.82 -15.13 -18.13
C VAL A 67 -0.22 -14.29 -17.40
N ASP A 68 -1.17 -14.92 -16.71
CA ASP A 68 -2.25 -14.21 -16.02
C ASP A 68 -1.69 -13.20 -15.00
N TRP A 69 -0.69 -13.63 -14.22
CA TRP A 69 0.07 -12.78 -13.32
C TRP A 69 1.47 -13.33 -13.07
N ILE A 70 2.46 -12.45 -13.01
CA ILE A 70 3.87 -12.79 -12.80
C ILE A 70 4.12 -13.33 -11.39
N GLY A 71 3.29 -12.91 -10.43
CA GLY A 71 3.25 -13.42 -9.06
C GLY A 71 2.65 -14.82 -8.92
N SER A 72 2.39 -15.54 -10.01
CA SER A 72 2.01 -16.96 -9.94
C SER A 72 2.71 -17.80 -11.01
N ALA A 73 3.75 -17.24 -11.67
CA ALA A 73 4.43 -17.91 -12.77
C ALA A 73 5.51 -18.86 -12.24
N GLU A 74 5.39 -20.16 -12.50
CA GLU A 74 6.31 -21.18 -11.97
C GLU A 74 7.77 -21.01 -12.44
N ASN A 75 7.98 -20.46 -13.65
CA ASN A 75 9.31 -20.27 -14.25
C ASN A 75 9.34 -19.06 -15.21
N PRO A 76 9.20 -17.82 -14.73
CA PRO A 76 9.18 -16.66 -15.63
C PRO A 76 10.51 -16.50 -16.38
N PRO A 77 10.53 -15.84 -17.54
CA PRO A 77 11.78 -15.38 -18.15
C PRO A 77 12.51 -14.44 -17.19
N VAL A 78 13.81 -14.65 -17.00
CA VAL A 78 14.61 -13.88 -16.04
C VAL A 78 15.66 -13.05 -16.76
N LEU A 79 15.65 -11.74 -16.51
CA LEU A 79 16.72 -10.84 -16.89
C LEU A 79 17.62 -10.64 -15.68
N VAL A 80 18.91 -10.85 -15.90
CA VAL A 80 19.94 -10.74 -14.86
C VAL A 80 21.12 -9.95 -15.40
N ASN A 81 21.79 -9.22 -14.53
CA ASN A 81 23.04 -8.56 -14.90
C ASN A 81 24.24 -9.41 -14.47
N THR A 82 25.35 -9.36 -15.21
CA THR A 82 26.64 -9.86 -14.74
C THR A 82 27.48 -8.74 -14.12
N PRO A 83 28.34 -9.03 -13.13
CA PRO A 83 29.25 -8.03 -12.60
C PRO A 83 30.10 -7.43 -13.72
N GLY A 84 30.39 -6.13 -13.63
CA GLY A 84 31.38 -5.52 -14.50
C GLY A 84 32.80 -6.03 -14.21
N ASP A 85 33.78 -5.64 -15.02
CA ASP A 85 35.21 -5.99 -14.83
C ASP A 85 35.77 -5.59 -13.46
N ASP A 86 35.16 -4.60 -12.80
CA ASP A 86 35.48 -4.12 -11.45
C ASP A 86 34.81 -4.94 -10.33
N GLY A 87 34.04 -5.97 -10.68
CA GLY A 87 33.25 -6.79 -9.77
C GLY A 87 31.99 -6.11 -9.24
N LEU A 88 31.66 -4.89 -9.69
CA LEU A 88 30.52 -4.14 -9.22
C LEU A 88 29.24 -4.48 -9.99
N ALA A 89 28.13 -4.47 -9.27
CA ALA A 89 26.79 -4.62 -9.82
C ALA A 89 26.31 -3.31 -10.46
N ARG A 90 26.25 -3.26 -11.79
CA ARG A 90 25.81 -2.07 -12.55
C ARG A 90 24.32 -2.14 -12.85
N GLN A 91 23.75 -1.02 -13.31
CA GLN A 91 22.37 -0.99 -13.75
C GLN A 91 22.15 -1.77 -15.05
N LEU A 92 21.00 -2.45 -15.19
CA LEU A 92 20.69 -3.29 -16.35
C LEU A 92 20.46 -2.44 -17.62
N MET A 93 19.72 -1.33 -17.50
CA MET A 93 19.41 -0.43 -18.61
C MET A 93 19.53 1.04 -18.20
N GLU A 94 20.10 1.86 -19.10
CA GLU A 94 20.03 3.32 -19.07
C GLU A 94 19.22 3.85 -20.24
N ILE A 95 18.21 4.66 -19.99
CA ILE A 95 17.39 5.28 -21.03
C ILE A 95 17.94 6.67 -21.31
N GLY A 96 18.53 6.84 -22.49
CA GLY A 96 19.04 8.11 -23.02
C GLY A 96 18.00 8.84 -23.87
N THR A 97 18.43 9.94 -24.49
CA THR A 97 17.59 10.77 -25.36
C THR A 97 16.93 9.95 -26.47
N GLY A 98 15.61 10.08 -26.60
CA GLY A 98 14.82 9.35 -27.60
C GLY A 98 14.52 7.90 -27.22
N GLY A 99 14.98 7.43 -26.06
CA GLY A 99 14.75 6.08 -25.57
C GLY A 99 13.46 5.94 -24.76
N LYS A 100 12.94 4.73 -24.77
CA LYS A 100 11.85 4.27 -23.90
C LYS A 100 11.96 2.77 -23.69
N VAL A 101 11.74 2.31 -22.46
CA VAL A 101 11.77 0.88 -22.13
C VAL A 101 10.41 0.42 -21.66
N THR A 102 9.91 -0.66 -22.26
CA THR A 102 8.73 -1.39 -21.78
C THR A 102 9.13 -2.81 -21.40
N LEU A 103 8.79 -3.25 -20.19
CA LEU A 103 9.05 -4.60 -19.68
C LEU A 103 7.71 -5.29 -19.38
N LYS A 104 7.54 -6.52 -19.85
CA LYS A 104 6.28 -7.27 -19.66
C LYS A 104 6.49 -8.75 -19.37
N ASN A 105 5.72 -9.29 -18.43
CA ASN A 105 5.62 -10.74 -18.14
C ASN A 105 6.99 -11.40 -17.89
N LEU A 106 7.85 -10.75 -17.14
CA LEU A 106 9.21 -11.19 -16.90
C LEU A 106 9.67 -10.84 -15.48
N MET A 107 10.79 -11.45 -15.09
CA MET A 107 11.43 -11.18 -13.80
C MET A 107 12.76 -10.46 -14.00
N LEU A 108 13.03 -9.50 -13.14
CA LEU A 108 14.30 -8.82 -12.96
C LEU A 108 14.94 -9.38 -11.68
N SER A 109 16.11 -10.01 -11.81
CA SER A 109 16.89 -10.53 -10.68
C SER A 109 18.12 -9.67 -10.45
N GLY A 110 18.24 -9.07 -9.27
CA GLY A 110 19.37 -8.20 -8.95
C GLY A 110 20.54 -8.92 -8.27
N LEU A 111 20.41 -10.20 -7.93
CA LEU A 111 21.50 -10.97 -7.34
C LEU A 111 22.50 -11.42 -8.41
N HIS A 112 23.78 -11.10 -8.20
CA HIS A 112 24.90 -11.50 -9.05
C HIS A 112 25.60 -12.76 -8.55
N SER A 113 26.30 -13.46 -9.45
CA SER A 113 27.06 -14.68 -9.16
C SER A 113 28.18 -14.52 -8.15
N ASN A 114 28.69 -13.29 -7.98
CA ASN A 114 29.67 -12.95 -6.95
C ASN A 114 29.03 -12.51 -5.61
N GLY A 115 27.69 -12.60 -5.50
CA GLY A 115 26.95 -12.15 -4.33
C GLY A 115 26.75 -10.64 -4.23
N ALA A 116 27.16 -9.84 -5.22
CA ALA A 116 26.75 -8.45 -5.30
C ALA A 116 25.25 -8.34 -5.62
N VAL A 117 24.63 -7.22 -5.28
CA VAL A 117 23.22 -6.94 -5.58
C VAL A 117 23.13 -5.66 -6.38
N VAL A 118 22.28 -5.66 -7.40
CA VAL A 118 22.08 -4.50 -8.27
C VAL A 118 21.62 -3.28 -7.47
N GLY A 119 22.21 -2.13 -7.76
CA GLY A 119 21.71 -0.85 -7.25
C GLY A 119 20.36 -0.52 -7.88
N THR A 120 20.30 -0.53 -9.22
CA THR A 120 19.11 -0.19 -10.00
C THR A 120 18.97 -1.03 -11.25
N PHE A 121 17.75 -1.48 -11.61
CA PHE A 121 17.55 -2.20 -12.86
C PHE A 121 17.48 -1.23 -14.05
N VAL A 122 16.58 -0.25 -13.98
CA VAL A 122 16.34 0.70 -15.09
C VAL A 122 16.47 2.12 -14.58
N ALA A 123 17.37 2.89 -15.20
CA ALA A 123 17.54 4.31 -14.93
C ALA A 123 17.19 5.13 -16.18
N ASN A 124 16.29 6.11 -16.05
CA ASN A 124 15.99 7.06 -17.13
C ASN A 124 16.75 8.38 -16.92
N VAL A 125 17.68 8.68 -17.81
CA VAL A 125 18.51 9.90 -17.75
C VAL A 125 18.23 10.89 -18.88
N GLY A 126 17.48 10.48 -19.91
CA GLY A 126 17.19 11.34 -21.08
C GLY A 126 15.94 10.99 -21.90
N GLY A 127 15.24 9.90 -21.59
CA GLY A 127 14.17 9.35 -22.42
C GLY A 127 12.74 9.70 -22.00
N GLU A 128 11.78 9.20 -22.77
CA GLU A 128 10.35 9.44 -22.56
C GLU A 128 9.81 8.82 -21.26
N GLY A 129 10.51 7.80 -20.73
CA GLY A 129 10.18 7.12 -19.48
C GLY A 129 10.25 5.60 -19.62
N PHE A 130 9.57 4.90 -18.71
CA PHE A 130 9.53 3.44 -18.71
C PHE A 130 8.20 2.89 -18.22
N VAL A 131 7.87 1.70 -18.73
CA VAL A 131 6.67 0.94 -18.37
C VAL A 131 7.11 -0.44 -17.89
N ALA A 132 6.68 -0.84 -16.71
CA ALA A 132 6.73 -2.22 -16.25
C ALA A 132 5.30 -2.69 -16.01
N ASP A 133 4.87 -3.73 -16.72
CA ASP A 133 3.55 -4.30 -16.58
C ASP A 133 3.68 -5.81 -16.36
N ASN A 134 3.16 -6.30 -15.23
CA ASN A 134 3.28 -7.70 -14.87
C ASN A 134 4.74 -8.16 -14.77
N VAL A 135 5.55 -7.36 -14.05
CA VAL A 135 6.99 -7.60 -13.86
C VAL A 135 7.27 -7.88 -12.39
N ALA A 136 8.10 -8.89 -12.12
CA ALA A 136 8.66 -9.11 -10.81
C ALA A 136 10.06 -8.49 -10.72
N ALA A 137 10.35 -7.71 -9.69
CA ALA A 137 11.69 -7.18 -9.42
C ALA A 137 12.14 -7.62 -8.03
N VAL A 138 13.31 -8.27 -7.98
CA VAL A 138 13.75 -9.02 -6.81
C VAL A 138 15.18 -8.67 -6.47
N ASP A 139 15.42 -8.41 -5.18
CA ASP A 139 16.73 -8.12 -4.61
C ASP A 139 17.41 -6.91 -5.27
N TRP A 140 17.21 -5.71 -4.72
CA TRP A 140 17.93 -4.48 -5.15
C TRP A 140 18.41 -3.67 -3.95
N GLN A 141 19.42 -2.81 -4.11
CA GLN A 141 20.04 -2.07 -3.00
C GLN A 141 19.71 -0.57 -2.94
N ASP A 142 19.49 0.09 -4.08
CA ASP A 142 19.17 1.51 -4.12
C ASP A 142 17.73 1.71 -4.58
N PHE A 143 17.45 1.49 -5.87
CA PHE A 143 16.13 1.71 -6.44
C PHE A 143 15.88 0.70 -7.55
N ALA A 144 14.79 -0.07 -7.55
CA ALA A 144 14.55 -0.99 -8.66
C ALA A 144 14.44 -0.22 -9.99
N PHE A 145 13.72 0.90 -9.97
CA PHE A 145 13.55 1.83 -11.08
C PHE A 145 13.91 3.25 -10.65
N ARG A 146 14.58 4.00 -11.51
CA ARG A 146 15.00 5.38 -11.24
C ARG A 146 14.69 6.29 -12.42
N ASN A 147 14.11 7.45 -12.17
CA ASN A 147 13.92 8.52 -13.15
C ASN A 147 14.68 9.77 -12.76
N GLN A 148 15.50 10.27 -13.69
CA GLN A 148 16.31 11.47 -13.56
C GLN A 148 16.05 12.46 -14.71
N PHE A 149 15.08 12.15 -15.59
CA PHE A 149 14.69 13.02 -16.70
C PHE A 149 13.30 13.64 -16.48
N LYS A 150 13.19 14.95 -16.77
CA LYS A 150 11.97 15.71 -16.50
C LYS A 150 10.93 15.45 -17.59
N GLY A 151 9.66 15.35 -17.18
CA GLY A 151 8.54 15.22 -18.11
C GLY A 151 8.31 13.79 -18.60
N SER A 152 8.98 12.81 -17.99
CA SER A 152 8.80 11.39 -18.31
C SER A 152 7.44 10.85 -17.86
N VAL A 153 6.98 9.81 -18.53
CA VAL A 153 5.80 9.02 -18.17
C VAL A 153 6.25 7.70 -17.57
N ILE A 154 5.78 7.38 -16.37
CA ILE A 154 6.15 6.18 -15.63
C ILE A 154 4.90 5.37 -15.33
N SER A 155 4.96 4.07 -15.60
CA SER A 155 3.87 3.15 -15.27
C SER A 155 4.43 1.86 -14.71
N LEU A 156 4.09 1.56 -13.45
CA LEU A 156 4.36 0.29 -12.79
C LEU A 156 3.01 -0.34 -12.44
N THR A 157 2.62 -1.38 -13.17
CA THR A 157 1.31 -2.02 -13.01
C THR A 157 1.45 -3.52 -12.86
N ASN A 158 0.64 -4.13 -11.99
CA ASN A 158 0.63 -5.58 -11.80
C ASN A 158 1.99 -6.16 -11.36
N CYS A 159 2.86 -5.33 -10.80
CA CYS A 159 4.23 -5.71 -10.50
C CYS A 159 4.36 -6.29 -9.10
N VAL A 160 5.38 -7.13 -8.91
CA VAL A 160 5.75 -7.68 -7.61
C VAL A 160 7.16 -7.22 -7.27
N PHE A 161 7.32 -6.51 -6.16
CA PHE A 161 8.59 -6.00 -5.67
C PHE A 161 8.94 -6.70 -4.38
N LEU A 162 10.06 -7.40 -4.38
CA LEU A 162 10.45 -8.29 -3.29
C LEU A 162 11.89 -8.03 -2.90
N ASN A 163 12.13 -7.81 -1.60
CA ASN A 163 13.47 -7.64 -1.03
C ASN A 163 14.21 -6.39 -1.54
N GLY A 164 13.59 -5.22 -1.35
CA GLY A 164 14.30 -3.95 -1.49
C GLY A 164 15.24 -3.71 -0.33
N VAL A 165 16.53 -3.96 -0.51
CA VAL A 165 17.55 -3.72 0.50
C VAL A 165 17.84 -2.23 0.57
N ARG A 166 18.01 -1.67 1.77
CA ARG A 166 18.60 -0.34 1.95
C ARG A 166 19.96 -0.48 2.61
N LEU A 167 20.96 0.14 1.99
CA LEU A 167 22.32 0.13 2.50
C LEU A 167 22.55 1.24 3.53
N SER A 168 23.51 1.03 4.43
CA SER A 168 23.85 1.95 5.51
C SER A 168 24.28 3.35 5.03
N TYR A 169 24.95 3.41 3.88
CA TYR A 169 25.39 4.67 3.26
C TYR A 169 24.34 5.30 2.32
N SER A 170 23.28 4.57 1.98
CA SER A 170 22.21 5.04 1.09
C SER A 170 20.97 5.28 1.94
N PRO A 171 20.82 6.47 2.59
CA PRO A 171 19.64 6.75 3.38
C PRO A 171 18.37 6.62 2.55
N TRP A 172 18.47 6.77 1.23
CA TRP A 172 17.39 6.70 0.26
C TRP A 172 17.21 5.34 -0.42
N GLY A 173 18.00 4.31 -0.10
CA GLY A 173 17.89 3.01 -0.77
C GLY A 173 16.59 2.24 -0.47
N GLY A 174 16.40 1.13 -1.18
CA GLY A 174 15.31 0.17 -0.99
C GLY A 174 13.96 0.55 -1.60
N PHE A 175 13.84 1.57 -2.45
CA PHE A 175 12.56 1.88 -3.12
C PHE A 175 12.37 1.05 -4.41
N PRO A 176 11.15 0.59 -4.73
CA PRO A 176 10.84 0.16 -6.09
C PRO A 176 11.02 1.27 -7.13
N LEU A 177 10.60 2.51 -6.84
CA LEU A 177 10.68 3.64 -7.76
C LEU A 177 11.27 4.89 -7.10
N ARG A 178 12.29 5.47 -7.74
CA ARG A 178 12.82 6.79 -7.40
C ARG A 178 12.61 7.76 -8.56
N MET A 179 12.09 8.95 -8.27
CA MET A 179 11.88 10.03 -9.21
C MET A 179 12.67 11.25 -8.71
N ASP A 180 13.91 11.40 -9.18
CA ASP A 180 14.79 12.50 -8.78
C ASP A 180 14.35 13.85 -9.37
N VAL A 181 13.47 13.83 -10.37
CA VAL A 181 12.90 14.99 -11.06
C VAL A 181 11.41 14.77 -11.37
N ALA A 182 10.70 15.86 -11.67
CA ALA A 182 9.26 15.83 -11.97
C ALA A 182 8.92 15.00 -13.22
N CYS A 183 8.00 14.06 -13.06
CA CYS A 183 7.36 13.29 -14.12
C CYS A 183 6.06 13.98 -14.55
N THR A 184 5.59 13.67 -15.77
CA THR A 184 4.28 14.13 -16.25
C THR A 184 3.18 13.28 -15.66
N ASP A 185 3.30 11.95 -15.78
CA ASP A 185 2.32 11.00 -15.25
C ASP A 185 3.03 9.83 -14.59
N VAL A 186 2.53 9.42 -13.44
CA VAL A 186 3.03 8.29 -12.66
C VAL A 186 1.85 7.39 -12.30
N THR A 187 1.83 6.17 -12.83
CA THR A 187 0.80 5.17 -12.56
C THR A 187 1.39 4.02 -11.74
N LEU A 188 0.79 3.74 -10.58
CA LEU A 188 1.19 2.72 -9.62
C LEU A 188 -0.05 1.90 -9.25
N GLU A 189 -0.30 0.81 -9.95
CA GLU A 189 -1.58 0.08 -9.77
C GLU A 189 -1.41 -1.42 -9.64
N ASN A 190 -2.18 -2.04 -8.74
CA ASN A 190 -2.18 -3.50 -8.56
C ASN A 190 -0.75 -4.02 -8.30
N ASN A 191 0.05 -3.30 -7.52
CA ASN A 191 1.40 -3.71 -7.20
C ASN A 191 1.44 -4.34 -5.81
N THR A 192 2.21 -5.41 -5.67
CA THR A 192 2.56 -5.98 -4.36
C THR A 192 4.02 -5.62 -4.05
N VAL A 193 4.25 -4.94 -2.92
CA VAL A 193 5.59 -4.63 -2.40
C VAL A 193 5.78 -5.34 -1.08
N PHE A 194 6.78 -6.20 -1.01
CA PHE A 194 6.96 -7.12 0.10
C PHE A 194 8.41 -7.09 0.58
N ASN A 195 8.61 -7.00 1.90
CA ASN A 195 9.92 -7.00 2.52
C ASN A 195 10.86 -5.97 1.89
N SER A 196 10.38 -4.74 1.75
CA SER A 196 11.12 -3.66 1.13
C SER A 196 11.56 -2.67 2.19
N GLY A 197 12.75 -2.12 2.01
CA GLY A 197 13.31 -1.09 2.86
C GLY A 197 12.39 0.11 2.95
N ARG A 198 11.60 0.37 1.89
CA ARG A 198 10.63 1.45 1.78
C ARG A 198 9.45 1.10 0.86
N LEU A 199 8.40 1.94 0.91
CA LEU A 199 7.18 1.89 0.06
C LEU A 199 7.49 2.04 -1.44
N ILE A 200 6.47 2.01 -2.30
CA ILE A 200 6.66 1.88 -3.76
C ILE A 200 7.47 3.01 -4.38
N ALA A 201 7.25 4.26 -4.00
CA ALA A 201 7.90 5.36 -4.70
C ALA A 201 8.30 6.56 -3.84
N ASN A 202 9.29 7.27 -4.35
CA ASN A 202 9.78 8.54 -3.82
C ASN A 202 10.06 9.51 -4.96
N SER A 203 9.38 10.65 -4.96
CA SER A 203 9.77 11.85 -5.69
C SER A 203 10.65 12.71 -4.81
N GLY A 204 11.79 13.15 -5.34
CA GLY A 204 12.62 14.19 -4.72
C GLY A 204 11.88 15.54 -4.56
N PRO A 205 12.57 16.68 -4.48
CA PRO A 205 11.96 17.99 -4.16
C PRO A 205 11.00 18.57 -5.22
N TRP A 206 10.59 17.79 -6.23
CA TRP A 206 9.87 18.25 -7.41
C TRP A 206 8.45 17.71 -7.46
N LEU A 207 7.51 18.56 -7.91
CA LEU A 207 6.11 18.18 -8.11
C LEU A 207 5.95 17.46 -9.46
N ASN A 208 5.56 16.19 -9.43
CA ASN A 208 5.04 15.49 -10.60
C ASN A 208 3.72 16.14 -11.06
N ALA A 209 3.35 16.03 -12.33
CA ALA A 209 2.03 16.51 -12.75
C ALA A 209 0.91 15.63 -12.19
N THR A 210 0.95 14.32 -12.41
CA THR A 210 0.00 13.37 -11.80
C THR A 210 0.71 12.19 -11.14
N VAL A 211 0.17 11.72 -10.02
CA VAL A 211 0.55 10.44 -9.39
C VAL A 211 -0.71 9.70 -8.95
N HIS A 212 -0.95 8.53 -9.54
CA HIS A 212 -2.07 7.65 -9.21
C HIS A 212 -1.56 6.35 -8.62
N GLU A 213 -1.90 6.10 -7.36
CA GLU A 213 -1.61 4.87 -6.63
C GLU A 213 -2.91 4.19 -6.19
N LEU A 214 -3.26 3.10 -6.86
CA LEU A 214 -4.53 2.40 -6.64
C LEU A 214 -4.30 0.92 -6.44
N HIS A 215 -4.98 0.33 -5.46
CA HIS A 215 -4.97 -1.12 -5.26
C HIS A 215 -3.56 -1.71 -5.12
N CYS A 216 -2.69 -1.09 -4.34
CA CYS A 216 -1.37 -1.65 -4.02
C CYS A 216 -1.39 -2.32 -2.64
N THR A 217 -0.64 -3.41 -2.48
CA THR A 217 -0.47 -4.12 -1.21
C THR A 217 0.98 -4.02 -0.77
N TYR A 218 1.19 -3.44 0.41
CA TYR A 218 2.47 -3.30 1.07
C TYR A 218 2.52 -4.21 2.26
N VAL A 219 3.54 -5.05 2.32
CA VAL A 219 3.73 -5.99 3.42
C VAL A 219 5.14 -5.82 3.96
N ASN A 220 5.24 -5.58 5.27
CA ASN A 220 6.48 -5.56 6.01
C ASN A 220 7.53 -4.57 5.47
N GLN A 221 7.31 -3.29 5.74
CA GLN A 221 8.17 -2.23 5.24
C GLN A 221 9.09 -1.76 6.36
N THR A 222 10.41 -1.78 6.11
CA THR A 222 11.42 -1.52 7.14
C THR A 222 11.39 -0.06 7.59
N VAL A 223 11.44 0.88 6.65
CA VAL A 223 11.47 2.32 6.92
C VAL A 223 10.24 3.00 6.36
N ASN A 224 9.80 4.01 7.11
CA ASN A 224 8.69 4.86 6.77
C ASN A 224 9.11 5.96 5.79
N GLY A 225 8.39 6.09 4.67
CA GLY A 225 8.49 7.26 3.83
C GLY A 225 7.86 7.04 2.47
N HIS A 226 6.68 7.63 2.27
CA HIS A 226 6.09 7.81 0.97
C HIS A 226 6.26 9.27 0.56
N GLU A 227 7.42 9.62 0.03
CA GLU A 227 7.69 11.01 -0.35
C GLU A 227 7.17 11.23 -1.77
N GLN A 228 5.87 11.48 -1.93
CA GLN A 228 5.29 11.78 -3.23
C GLN A 228 4.74 13.20 -3.29
N ARG A 229 5.34 13.99 -4.18
CA ARG A 229 4.98 15.36 -4.50
C ARG A 229 4.31 15.35 -5.87
N ALA A 230 3.07 15.83 -5.96
CA ALA A 230 2.37 15.97 -7.25
C ALA A 230 1.36 17.13 -7.23
N TYR A 231 1.05 17.68 -8.41
CA TYR A 231 -0.06 18.62 -8.58
C TYR A 231 -1.41 17.91 -8.50
N GLU A 232 -1.52 16.68 -9.00
CA GLU A 232 -2.63 15.76 -8.74
C GLU A 232 -2.09 14.47 -8.12
N MET A 233 -2.56 14.13 -6.92
CA MET A 233 -2.24 12.87 -6.25
C MET A 233 -3.52 12.15 -5.87
N ILE A 234 -3.66 10.91 -6.35
CA ILE A 234 -4.75 10.00 -5.98
C ILE A 234 -4.11 8.76 -5.38
N GLN A 235 -4.31 8.52 -4.09
CA GLN A 235 -3.88 7.31 -3.42
C GLN A 235 -5.08 6.64 -2.74
N ALA A 236 -5.56 5.55 -3.32
CA ALA A 236 -6.74 4.89 -2.81
C ALA A 236 -6.71 3.37 -2.88
N ASN A 237 -7.52 2.75 -2.02
CA ASN A 237 -7.79 1.32 -2.02
C ASN A 237 -6.54 0.45 -1.76
N ASN A 238 -5.54 0.96 -1.04
CA ASN A 238 -4.30 0.22 -0.76
C ASN A 238 -4.36 -0.55 0.57
N ILE A 239 -3.51 -1.56 0.74
CA ILE A 239 -3.27 -2.24 2.02
C ILE A 239 -1.83 -1.99 2.47
N PHE A 240 -1.65 -1.62 3.73
CA PHE A 240 -0.38 -1.44 4.42
C PHE A 240 -0.34 -2.36 5.64
N TYR A 241 0.24 -3.54 5.48
CA TYR A 241 0.30 -4.57 6.50
C TYR A 241 1.70 -4.62 7.13
N ASN A 242 1.77 -4.56 8.46
CA ASN A 242 3.02 -4.46 9.24
C ASN A 242 3.96 -3.36 8.71
N TYR A 243 3.33 -2.27 8.30
CA TYR A 243 4.03 -1.05 7.93
C TYR A 243 4.52 -0.35 9.21
N HIS A 244 5.68 0.33 9.13
CA HIS A 244 6.46 0.85 10.28
C HIS A 244 7.03 -0.24 11.18
N PHE A 245 7.63 -1.26 10.57
CA PHE A 245 8.20 -2.37 11.34
C PHE A 245 9.49 -1.99 12.09
N VAL A 246 10.17 -0.89 11.74
CA VAL A 246 11.36 -0.37 12.46
C VAL A 246 11.15 1.12 12.72
N GLY A 247 10.92 1.51 13.98
CA GLY A 247 10.90 2.90 14.40
C GLY A 247 11.97 3.18 15.45
N ARG A 248 12.62 4.34 15.35
CA ARG A 248 13.62 4.81 16.33
C ARG A 248 13.22 6.16 16.87
N LYS A 249 13.23 6.32 18.20
CA LYS A 249 13.28 7.61 18.87
C LYS A 249 14.73 7.89 19.25
N THR A 250 15.20 9.11 18.99
CA THR A 250 16.57 9.49 19.37
C THR A 250 16.59 9.96 20.82
N THR A 251 17.77 9.95 21.43
CA THR A 251 18.01 10.35 22.83
C THR A 251 17.66 11.81 23.14
N SER A 252 17.33 12.64 22.14
CA SER A 252 16.95 14.05 22.30
C SER A 252 15.43 14.29 22.26
N ASN A 253 14.60 13.25 22.33
CA ASN A 253 13.14 13.33 22.09
C ASN A 253 12.76 13.87 20.70
N VAL A 254 13.70 13.96 19.77
CA VAL A 254 13.43 14.25 18.37
C VAL A 254 13.24 12.91 17.69
N TYR A 255 12.07 12.66 17.09
CA TYR A 255 11.91 11.54 16.19
C TYR A 255 13.00 11.66 15.13
N ASP A 256 13.78 10.59 14.91
CA ASP A 256 14.77 10.62 13.86
C ASP A 256 14.02 10.96 12.56
N SER A 257 14.40 12.05 11.89
CA SER A 257 13.63 12.59 10.77
C SER A 257 13.57 11.61 9.60
N TYR A 258 14.33 10.51 9.64
CA TYR A 258 14.26 9.41 8.69
C TYR A 258 13.16 8.37 8.99
N PHE A 259 12.47 8.46 10.13
CA PHE A 259 11.51 7.45 10.60
C PHE A 259 10.09 8.00 10.84
N THR A 260 9.89 9.32 10.78
CA THR A 260 8.55 9.93 10.74
C THR A 260 7.94 9.79 9.35
N THR A 261 6.61 9.78 9.25
CA THR A 261 5.91 9.70 7.95
C THR A 261 6.21 10.95 7.13
N TRP A 262 7.22 10.89 6.26
CA TRP A 262 7.51 11.95 5.31
C TRP A 262 6.57 11.85 4.13
N ASN A 263 5.32 12.24 4.35
CA ASN A 263 4.35 12.41 3.29
C ASN A 263 4.34 13.88 2.86
N TYR A 264 5.33 14.25 2.04
CA TYR A 264 5.46 15.61 1.51
C TYR A 264 4.52 15.79 0.33
N PHE A 265 3.34 16.34 0.58
CA PHE A 265 2.52 16.86 -0.52
C PHE A 265 3.07 18.19 -1.04
N ALA A 266 3.55 19.06 -0.14
CA ALA A 266 4.15 20.34 -0.49
C ALA A 266 5.02 20.92 0.63
N ASP A 267 6.05 21.69 0.26
CA ASP A 267 6.98 22.32 1.22
C ASP A 267 6.43 23.64 1.83
N ALA A 268 5.28 24.13 1.38
CA ALA A 268 4.67 25.38 1.87
C ALA A 268 3.16 25.43 1.60
N LYS A 269 2.40 26.15 2.45
CA LYS A 269 0.94 26.33 2.32
C LYS A 269 0.50 26.80 0.94
N ALA A 270 1.16 27.81 0.37
CA ALA A 270 0.81 28.35 -0.95
C ALA A 270 0.95 27.33 -2.09
N LYS A 271 1.76 26.27 -1.90
CA LYS A 271 1.86 25.15 -2.84
C LYS A 271 0.72 24.13 -2.65
N LEU A 272 0.14 23.99 -1.45
CA LEU A 272 -1.01 23.11 -1.20
C LEU A 272 -2.30 23.60 -1.86
N ASP A 273 -2.50 24.93 -1.90
CA ASP A 273 -3.65 25.53 -2.59
C ASP A 273 -3.66 25.22 -4.11
N SER A 274 -2.54 24.72 -4.65
CA SER A 274 -2.37 24.30 -6.05
C SER A 274 -2.34 22.78 -6.25
N ILE A 275 -2.61 21.98 -5.21
CA ILE A 275 -2.56 20.52 -5.23
C ILE A 275 -3.96 19.93 -5.11
N SER A 276 -4.29 19.03 -6.03
CA SER A 276 -5.47 18.15 -5.98
C SER A 276 -5.06 16.84 -5.30
N LEU A 277 -5.58 16.56 -4.11
CA LEU A 277 -5.20 15.39 -3.32
C LEU A 277 -6.43 14.55 -2.95
N TYR A 278 -6.38 13.26 -3.26
CA TYR A 278 -7.32 12.25 -2.77
C TYR A 278 -6.57 11.15 -2.03
N LEU A 279 -6.92 10.95 -0.75
CA LEU A 279 -6.44 9.84 0.07
C LEU A 279 -7.67 9.12 0.65
N GLY A 280 -7.96 7.91 0.17
CA GLY A 280 -9.20 7.22 0.54
C GLY A 280 -9.05 5.72 0.67
N ASN A 281 -9.75 5.14 1.64
CA ASN A 281 -9.96 3.70 1.75
C ASN A 281 -8.66 2.87 1.75
N ASN A 282 -7.59 3.44 2.30
CA ASN A 282 -6.33 2.74 2.56
C ASN A 282 -6.42 2.02 3.91
N PHE A 283 -6.12 0.72 3.95
CA PHE A 283 -6.15 -0.10 5.15
C PHE A 283 -4.75 -0.23 5.74
N PHE A 284 -4.55 0.21 6.98
CA PHE A 284 -3.28 0.05 7.69
C PHE A 284 -3.47 -0.93 8.84
N TYR A 285 -2.58 -1.89 8.99
CA TYR A 285 -2.62 -2.84 10.09
C TYR A 285 -1.21 -3.18 10.55
N ARG A 286 -1.05 -3.41 11.84
CA ARG A 286 0.18 -3.91 12.44
C ARG A 286 -0.16 -5.00 13.44
N GLN A 287 0.58 -6.10 13.38
CA GLN A 287 0.39 -7.22 14.30
C GLN A 287 0.80 -6.85 15.74
N PRO A 288 0.00 -7.25 16.75
CA PRO A 288 0.31 -6.99 18.17
C PRO A 288 1.65 -7.58 18.63
N GLU A 289 2.11 -8.68 18.04
CA GLU A 289 3.39 -9.33 18.35
C GLU A 289 4.57 -8.40 18.07
N ILE A 290 4.46 -7.58 17.02
CA ILE A 290 5.47 -6.59 16.64
C ILE A 290 5.51 -5.48 17.67
N ASP A 291 4.34 -4.96 18.07
CA ASP A 291 4.24 -3.93 19.10
C ASP A 291 4.77 -4.47 20.45
N ASN A 292 4.46 -5.72 20.79
CA ASN A 292 4.98 -6.37 21.99
C ASN A 292 6.49 -6.60 21.93
N TRP A 293 7.04 -6.99 20.78
CA TRP A 293 8.49 -7.09 20.59
C TRP A 293 9.18 -5.75 20.86
N PHE A 294 8.64 -4.63 20.38
CA PHE A 294 9.19 -3.30 20.68
C PHE A 294 9.22 -2.99 22.18
N VAL A 295 8.11 -3.25 22.87
CA VAL A 295 7.98 -3.00 24.31
C VAL A 295 8.96 -3.86 25.12
N THR A 296 9.10 -5.13 24.75
CA THR A 296 9.93 -6.10 25.49
C THR A 296 11.41 -5.97 25.17
N SER A 297 11.76 -5.49 23.97
CA SER A 297 13.14 -5.39 23.48
C SER A 297 13.86 -4.08 23.83
N GLY A 298 13.33 -3.32 24.81
CA GLY A 298 13.90 -2.04 25.20
C GLY A 298 13.92 -0.99 24.09
N GLY A 299 13.16 -1.20 23.02
CA GLY A 299 12.87 -0.18 22.02
C GLY A 299 11.99 0.91 22.65
N ASP A 300 12.16 2.15 22.21
CA ASP A 300 11.18 3.17 22.55
C ASP A 300 9.80 2.72 22.03
N SER A 301 8.76 2.90 22.85
CA SER A 301 7.37 2.76 22.41
C SER A 301 7.19 3.67 21.19
N ILE A 302 7.13 3.08 20.00
CA ILE A 302 6.72 3.82 18.81
C ILE A 302 5.25 4.13 19.06
N LEU A 303 4.97 5.35 19.53
CA LEU A 303 3.62 5.88 19.41
C LEU A 303 3.24 5.68 17.95
N PRO A 304 2.12 5.01 17.64
CA PRO A 304 1.63 4.93 16.27
C PRO A 304 1.49 6.35 15.77
N SER A 305 2.51 6.85 15.05
CA SER A 305 2.60 8.24 14.66
C SER A 305 1.40 8.54 13.78
N LEU A 306 0.85 9.76 13.88
CA LEU A 306 -0.21 10.15 12.97
C LEU A 306 0.33 9.98 11.55
N LEU A 307 -0.45 9.31 10.70
CA LEU A 307 0.05 8.78 9.42
C LEU A 307 0.45 9.86 8.41
N TRP A 308 0.36 11.14 8.78
CA TRP A 308 0.57 12.31 7.92
C TRP A 308 0.99 13.52 8.77
N GLU A 309 2.08 13.39 9.53
CA GLU A 309 2.65 14.53 10.26
C GLU A 309 3.61 15.33 9.37
N HIS A 310 3.37 16.64 9.28
CA HIS A 310 4.45 17.59 9.06
C HIS A 310 4.19 18.80 9.96
N ALA A 311 5.17 19.14 10.79
CA ALA A 311 5.07 20.15 11.87
C ALA A 311 4.62 21.58 11.44
N ASN A 312 4.46 21.81 10.13
CA ASN A 312 4.05 23.08 9.52
C ASN A 312 2.77 22.95 8.65
N VAL A 313 2.14 21.78 8.58
CA VAL A 313 1.12 21.44 7.57
C VAL A 313 -0.15 20.80 8.14
N ASP A 314 -0.16 20.51 9.45
CA ASP A 314 -1.28 19.91 10.20
C ASP A 314 -2.62 20.68 10.06
N SER A 315 -2.61 21.89 9.51
CA SER A 315 -3.78 22.76 9.33
C SER A 315 -4.36 22.80 7.89
N PHE A 316 -3.80 22.06 6.92
CA PHE A 316 -4.09 22.26 5.49
C PHE A 316 -4.58 21.03 4.71
N VAL A 317 -4.62 19.85 5.30
CA VAL A 317 -5.20 18.68 4.63
C VAL A 317 -6.72 18.79 4.65
N THR A 318 -7.33 18.92 3.47
CA THR A 318 -8.79 18.84 3.32
C THR A 318 -9.19 17.37 3.34
N ILE A 319 -9.77 16.97 4.46
CA ILE A 319 -10.19 15.62 4.81
C ILE A 319 -11.59 15.34 4.23
N ASP A 320 -11.73 14.45 3.25
CA ASP A 320 -13.07 13.91 2.92
C ASP A 320 -13.66 13.23 4.16
N ASN A 321 -14.98 13.29 4.30
CA ASN A 321 -15.81 13.03 5.48
C ASN A 321 -15.63 11.67 6.19
N ASN A 322 -14.81 10.77 5.63
CA ASN A 322 -14.47 9.46 6.18
C ASN A 322 -13.08 9.40 6.81
N TYR A 323 -12.26 10.44 6.67
CA TYR A 323 -10.91 10.44 7.19
C TYR A 323 -10.90 11.11 8.57
N LYS A 324 -10.35 10.45 9.58
CA LYS A 324 -10.11 11.02 10.91
C LYS A 324 -8.62 11.02 11.12
N ILE A 325 -8.01 12.17 11.41
CA ILE A 325 -6.64 12.21 11.93
C ILE A 325 -6.71 11.62 13.35
N GLY A 326 -6.42 10.34 13.42
CA GLY A 326 -6.26 9.49 14.60
C GLY A 326 -5.34 8.34 14.22
N THR A 327 -5.05 7.42 15.14
CA THR A 327 -4.24 6.23 14.83
C THR A 327 -4.97 5.39 13.78
N ASN A 328 -4.65 5.52 12.47
CA ASN A 328 -5.40 4.83 11.40
C ASN A 328 -5.04 3.35 11.27
N TYR A 329 -4.56 2.72 12.34
CA TYR A 329 -4.37 1.29 12.37
C TYR A 329 -5.73 0.63 12.59
N ALA A 330 -6.06 -0.31 11.72
CA ALA A 330 -7.21 -1.18 11.90
C ALA A 330 -7.03 -1.97 13.20
N GLU A 331 -8.11 -2.07 13.96
CA GLU A 331 -8.15 -2.84 15.21
C GLU A 331 -8.26 -4.36 14.95
N PHE A 332 -8.38 -4.77 13.69
CA PHE A 332 -8.57 -6.16 13.30
C PHE A 332 -7.64 -6.55 12.16
N GLU A 333 -7.22 -7.80 12.19
CA GLU A 333 -6.38 -8.39 11.16
C GLU A 333 -7.19 -8.69 9.89
N ILE A 334 -6.55 -8.52 8.73
CA ILE A 334 -7.14 -8.83 7.42
C ILE A 334 -7.45 -10.32 7.22
N GLY A 335 -6.64 -11.21 7.82
CA GLY A 335 -6.76 -12.66 7.68
C GLY A 335 -6.38 -13.16 6.29
N PHE A 336 -5.13 -12.94 5.87
CA PHE A 336 -4.63 -13.48 4.61
C PHE A 336 -4.66 -15.02 4.62
N ASN A 337 -5.01 -15.64 3.50
CA ASN A 337 -5.24 -17.09 3.39
C ASN A 337 -3.97 -17.93 3.57
N ASN A 338 -2.81 -17.44 3.12
CA ASN A 338 -1.52 -18.10 3.33
C ASN A 338 -0.43 -17.02 3.50
N TYR A 339 -0.36 -16.46 4.70
CA TYR A 339 0.74 -15.60 5.10
C TYR A 339 1.92 -16.50 5.50
N PRO A 340 3.07 -16.50 4.78
CA PRO A 340 4.17 -17.40 5.14
C PRO A 340 4.73 -17.08 6.54
N ASP A 341 5.64 -17.94 7.04
CA ASP A 341 6.41 -17.87 8.31
C ASP A 341 7.24 -16.57 8.54
N ILE A 342 6.83 -15.48 7.90
CA ILE A 342 7.50 -14.19 7.77
C ILE A 342 7.57 -13.46 9.11
N LEU A 343 6.48 -13.47 9.89
CA LEU A 343 6.46 -12.78 11.18
C LEU A 343 7.55 -13.31 12.11
N ALA A 344 7.71 -14.64 12.17
CA ALA A 344 8.74 -15.28 12.98
C ALA A 344 10.15 -14.92 12.50
N LYS A 345 10.40 -14.99 11.18
CA LYS A 345 11.67 -14.58 10.57
C LYS A 345 11.99 -13.10 10.82
N GLN A 346 10.95 -12.27 10.91
CA GLN A 346 11.07 -10.83 11.12
C GLN A 346 11.34 -10.47 12.56
N ILE A 347 10.62 -11.07 13.51
CA ILE A 347 10.92 -10.93 14.93
C ILE A 347 12.34 -11.42 15.20
N GLN A 348 12.74 -12.57 14.64
CA GLN A 348 14.11 -13.07 14.73
C GLN A 348 15.12 -12.07 14.13
N PHE A 349 14.87 -11.55 12.93
CA PHE A 349 15.72 -10.54 12.30
C PHE A 349 15.88 -9.29 13.18
N LEU A 350 14.78 -8.77 13.73
CA LEU A 350 14.84 -7.61 14.63
C LEU A 350 15.59 -7.93 15.91
N ASP A 351 15.35 -9.09 16.52
CA ASP A 351 16.05 -9.50 17.74
C ASP A 351 17.56 -9.65 17.49
N GLU A 352 17.94 -10.35 16.43
CA GLU A 352 19.34 -10.52 16.05
C GLU A 352 20.00 -9.18 15.72
N TYR A 353 19.34 -8.26 15.03
CA TYR A 353 19.98 -7.04 14.53
C TYR A 353 19.84 -5.84 15.45
N TRP A 354 18.65 -5.58 16.00
CA TRP A 354 18.41 -4.44 16.89
C TRP A 354 19.16 -4.58 18.21
N TYR A 355 19.22 -5.79 18.78
CA TYR A 355 19.94 -6.02 20.03
C TYR A 355 21.45 -6.25 19.84
N SER A 356 21.89 -6.93 18.79
CA SER A 356 23.32 -7.25 18.61
C SER A 356 24.13 -6.20 17.86
N ALA A 357 23.55 -5.44 16.90
CA ALA A 357 24.29 -4.52 16.03
C ALA A 357 24.63 -3.16 16.68
N HIS A 358 24.03 -2.82 17.82
CA HIS A 358 24.38 -1.61 18.57
C HIS A 358 25.68 -1.74 19.40
N ARG A 359 26.49 -2.79 19.15
CA ARG A 359 27.91 -2.88 19.56
C ARG A 359 28.89 -2.58 18.39
N GLY A 360 28.68 -1.50 17.65
CA GLY A 360 29.79 -0.64 17.19
C GLY A 360 30.68 -1.02 15.99
N THR A 361 30.19 -1.58 14.88
CA THR A 361 31.01 -1.68 13.63
C THR A 361 30.19 -1.52 12.34
N ASP A 362 30.87 -1.02 11.29
CA ASP A 362 30.39 -0.72 9.93
C ASP A 362 29.54 -1.85 9.33
N TRP A 363 28.34 -1.50 8.87
CA TRP A 363 27.15 -2.36 8.76
C TRP A 363 27.00 -3.05 7.37
N PRO A 364 27.10 -4.39 7.26
CA PRO A 364 26.61 -5.13 6.11
C PRO A 364 25.44 -6.07 6.44
N ASP A 365 24.68 -6.40 5.40
CA ASP A 365 23.67 -7.45 5.26
C ASP A 365 22.34 -7.32 6.01
N TRP A 366 21.42 -6.52 5.44
CA TRP A 366 19.97 -6.76 5.57
C TRP A 366 19.49 -7.92 4.69
N ARG A 367 20.42 -8.72 4.17
CA ARG A 367 20.08 -10.04 3.67
C ARG A 367 19.72 -10.88 4.87
N VAL A 368 18.42 -10.99 5.16
CA VAL A 368 17.93 -12.30 5.58
C VAL A 368 18.37 -13.25 4.47
N PRO A 369 19.30 -14.19 4.72
CA PRO A 369 19.85 -15.02 3.66
C PRO A 369 18.80 -16.06 3.30
N SER A 370 17.81 -15.71 2.48
CA SER A 370 16.87 -16.71 2.01
C SER A 370 15.94 -16.24 0.90
N PRO A 371 15.98 -16.89 -0.27
CA PRO A 371 16.86 -16.34 -1.30
C PRO A 371 16.40 -16.59 -2.75
N VAL A 372 17.12 -16.00 -3.70
CA VAL A 372 17.56 -16.73 -4.90
C VAL A 372 18.69 -17.67 -4.48
N VAL A 373 18.42 -18.98 -4.40
CA VAL A 373 19.43 -19.99 -4.04
C VAL A 373 20.41 -20.07 -5.20
N TRP A 374 21.72 -20.16 -4.98
CA TRP A 374 22.62 -20.52 -6.09
C TRP A 374 22.61 -22.04 -6.20
N ASP A 375 22.20 -22.58 -7.35
CA ASP A 375 22.37 -24.01 -7.57
C ASP A 375 23.86 -24.29 -7.63
N THR A 376 24.38 -24.90 -6.56
CA THR A 376 25.80 -25.22 -6.40
C THR A 376 26.34 -26.18 -7.47
N THR A 377 25.45 -26.83 -8.23
CA THR A 377 25.81 -27.72 -9.35
C THR A 377 25.99 -26.94 -10.66
N THR A 378 25.21 -25.87 -10.87
CA THR A 378 25.17 -25.13 -12.15
C THR A 378 25.70 -23.71 -12.05
N GLY A 379 25.89 -23.16 -10.85
CA GLY A 379 26.31 -21.76 -10.63
C GLY A 379 25.25 -20.74 -11.06
N ILE A 380 24.02 -21.17 -11.30
CA ILE A 380 22.89 -20.36 -11.75
C ILE A 380 22.10 -19.87 -10.53
N PRO A 381 21.58 -18.62 -10.53
CA PRO A 381 20.59 -18.22 -9.56
C PRO A 381 19.32 -19.10 -9.72
N SER A 382 19.16 -20.06 -8.83
CA SER A 382 17.97 -20.92 -8.66
C SER A 382 16.91 -20.15 -7.88
N ILE A 383 15.97 -19.59 -8.63
CA ILE A 383 14.73 -19.05 -8.09
C ILE A 383 13.76 -20.23 -7.91
N ALA A 384 14.12 -21.18 -7.03
CA ALA A 384 13.57 -22.54 -6.98
C ALA A 384 12.02 -22.64 -6.93
N ALA A 385 11.35 -21.56 -6.53
CA ALA A 385 9.94 -21.29 -6.85
C ALA A 385 9.71 -19.78 -6.80
N TRP A 386 9.26 -19.18 -7.90
CA TRP A 386 8.87 -17.78 -7.95
C TRP A 386 7.36 -17.59 -8.19
N PRO A 387 6.73 -16.57 -7.58
CA PRO A 387 7.22 -15.92 -6.37
C PRO A 387 7.33 -16.91 -5.20
N PRO A 388 7.96 -16.51 -4.08
CA PRO A 388 7.79 -17.25 -2.85
C PRO A 388 6.30 -17.55 -2.63
N ALA A 389 5.98 -18.71 -2.05
CA ALA A 389 4.60 -19.09 -1.74
C ALA A 389 3.97 -18.03 -0.83
N MET A 390 3.26 -17.09 -1.43
CA MET A 390 2.55 -16.00 -0.79
C MET A 390 1.12 -16.07 -1.29
N ASP A 391 0.15 -16.06 -0.38
CA ASP A 391 -1.26 -15.83 -0.72
C ASP A 391 -1.76 -14.67 0.12
N LEU A 392 -1.75 -13.48 -0.48
CA LEU A 392 -2.29 -12.27 0.14
C LEU A 392 -3.75 -12.06 -0.25
N SER A 393 -4.45 -13.08 -0.77
CA SER A 393 -5.90 -13.09 -0.81
C SER A 393 -6.46 -13.28 0.59
N TYR A 394 -7.71 -12.87 0.81
CA TYR A 394 -8.37 -12.92 2.11
C TYR A 394 -9.88 -13.06 1.95
N THR A 395 -10.57 -13.59 2.97
CA THR A 395 -12.03 -13.85 2.94
C THR A 395 -12.87 -12.79 3.65
N ASN A 396 -12.24 -11.76 4.24
CA ASN A 396 -12.94 -10.68 4.92
C ASN A 396 -13.89 -9.94 3.96
N THR A 397 -15.20 -10.17 4.11
CA THR A 397 -16.22 -9.68 3.19
C THR A 397 -16.42 -8.16 3.22
N TYR A 398 -16.04 -7.51 4.33
CA TYR A 398 -16.01 -6.05 4.41
C TYR A 398 -14.87 -5.50 3.55
N LEU A 399 -13.65 -6.00 3.76
CA LEU A 399 -12.47 -5.53 3.03
C LEU A 399 -12.51 -5.89 1.53
N GLN A 400 -13.27 -6.92 1.13
CA GLN A 400 -13.52 -7.23 -0.28
C GLN A 400 -14.46 -6.23 -1.00
N LYS A 401 -15.08 -5.30 -0.26
CA LYS A 401 -16.02 -4.30 -0.78
C LYS A 401 -15.68 -2.87 -0.32
N ALA A 402 -14.58 -2.72 0.40
CA ALA A 402 -14.25 -1.47 1.07
C ALA A 402 -13.53 -0.49 0.15
N GLY A 403 -13.17 -0.85 -1.09
CA GLY A 403 -12.64 0.10 -2.07
C GLY A 403 -13.63 1.22 -2.38
N THR A 404 -13.12 2.37 -2.77
CA THR A 404 -13.92 3.51 -3.25
C THR A 404 -14.80 3.17 -4.45
N ASP A 405 -14.43 2.12 -5.17
CA ASP A 405 -15.10 1.53 -6.32
C ASP A 405 -15.95 0.29 -5.97
N GLY A 406 -16.04 -0.07 -4.69
CA GLY A 406 -16.74 -1.27 -4.22
C GLY A 406 -15.97 -2.57 -4.42
N LEU A 407 -14.68 -2.49 -4.76
CA LEU A 407 -13.80 -3.65 -4.98
C LEU A 407 -12.98 -3.99 -3.71
N PRO A 408 -12.26 -5.13 -3.70
CA PRO A 408 -11.33 -5.45 -2.64
C PRO A 408 -10.23 -4.40 -2.48
N LEU A 409 -9.83 -4.14 -1.24
CA LEU A 409 -8.63 -3.36 -0.94
C LEU A 409 -7.35 -4.12 -1.31
N GLY A 410 -6.32 -3.35 -1.62
CA GLY A 410 -5.01 -3.83 -2.06
C GLY A 410 -5.03 -4.41 -3.47
N ASP A 411 -3.94 -5.10 -3.78
CA ASP A 411 -3.63 -5.70 -5.08
C ASP A 411 -4.73 -6.66 -5.57
N LEU A 412 -5.40 -6.27 -6.65
CA LEU A 412 -6.48 -7.06 -7.24
C LEU A 412 -5.96 -8.28 -8.02
N ASN A 413 -4.65 -8.46 -8.22
CA ASN A 413 -4.10 -9.71 -8.76
C ASN A 413 -4.50 -10.92 -7.92
N TRP A 414 -4.72 -10.74 -6.61
CA TRP A 414 -5.24 -11.76 -5.70
C TRP A 414 -6.75 -12.03 -5.86
N PHE A 415 -7.43 -11.23 -6.68
CA PHE A 415 -8.86 -11.34 -6.98
C PHE A 415 -9.12 -11.15 -8.50
N PRO A 416 -8.76 -12.12 -9.37
CA PRO A 416 -8.71 -11.92 -10.82
C PRO A 416 -10.02 -11.43 -11.46
N SER A 417 -11.18 -11.91 -10.98
CA SER A 417 -12.48 -11.43 -11.46
C SER A 417 -12.75 -9.97 -11.11
N LYS A 418 -12.26 -9.50 -9.96
CA LYS A 418 -12.36 -8.11 -9.50
C LYS A 418 -11.34 -7.20 -10.18
N LYS A 419 -10.15 -7.71 -10.48
CA LYS A 419 -9.20 -7.01 -11.36
C LYS A 419 -9.80 -6.73 -12.74
N ALA A 420 -10.49 -7.71 -13.34
CA ALA A 420 -11.16 -7.51 -14.64
C ALA A 420 -12.26 -6.43 -14.57
N GLU A 421 -13.00 -6.39 -13.46
CA GLU A 421 -14.01 -5.35 -13.17
C GLU A 421 -13.37 -3.96 -13.03
N PHE A 422 -12.26 -3.85 -12.29
CA PHE A 422 -11.47 -2.63 -12.16
C PHE A 422 -10.98 -2.13 -13.52
N LEU A 423 -10.31 -2.98 -14.30
CA LEU A 423 -9.74 -2.60 -15.59
C LEU A 423 -10.80 -2.12 -16.59
N THR A 424 -12.00 -2.70 -16.55
CA THR A 424 -13.13 -2.29 -17.40
C THR A 424 -13.65 -0.90 -17.02
N ASN A 425 -13.62 -0.55 -15.74
CA ASN A 425 -14.21 0.68 -15.22
C ASN A 425 -13.18 1.75 -14.82
N LYS A 426 -11.87 1.48 -14.95
CA LYS A 426 -10.76 2.30 -14.45
C LYS A 426 -10.92 3.79 -14.76
N THR A 427 -11.19 4.14 -16.02
CA THR A 427 -11.35 5.54 -16.44
C THR A 427 -12.47 6.25 -15.69
N ALA A 428 -13.60 5.56 -15.46
CA ALA A 428 -14.74 6.11 -14.74
C ALA A 428 -14.46 6.20 -13.23
N ILE A 429 -13.76 5.22 -12.65
CA ILE A 429 -13.33 5.24 -11.25
C ILE A 429 -12.43 6.46 -11.00
N ILE A 430 -11.38 6.65 -11.81
CA ILE A 430 -10.46 7.78 -11.68
C ILE A 430 -11.20 9.11 -11.85
N ALA A 431 -12.12 9.21 -12.82
CA ALA A 431 -12.95 10.39 -13.00
C ALA A 431 -13.81 10.70 -11.76
N SER A 432 -14.44 9.69 -11.16
CA SER A 432 -15.22 9.84 -9.92
C SER A 432 -14.37 10.30 -8.73
N LEU A 433 -13.12 9.82 -8.63
CA LEU A 433 -12.18 10.25 -7.60
C LEU A 433 -11.80 11.73 -7.81
N ARG A 434 -11.50 12.13 -9.05
CA ARG A 434 -11.25 13.54 -9.40
C ARG A 434 -12.44 14.45 -9.12
N ASP A 435 -13.64 14.00 -9.45
CA ASP A 435 -14.87 14.73 -9.13
C ASP A 435 -15.06 14.88 -7.61
N SER A 436 -14.67 13.87 -6.83
CA SER A 436 -14.69 13.94 -5.37
C SER A 436 -13.73 15.01 -4.85
N ILE A 437 -12.54 15.15 -5.45
CA ILE A 437 -11.60 16.25 -5.14
C ILE A 437 -12.22 17.61 -5.48
N ALA A 438 -12.79 17.77 -6.69
CA ALA A 438 -13.34 19.04 -7.16
C ALA A 438 -14.55 19.52 -6.33
N ASN A 439 -15.33 18.58 -5.78
CA ASN A 439 -16.51 18.87 -4.97
C ASN A 439 -16.21 18.93 -3.46
N ALA A 440 -14.98 18.62 -3.03
CA ALA A 440 -14.56 18.76 -1.64
C ALA A 440 -14.53 20.24 -1.25
N LYS A 441 -15.52 20.70 -0.47
CA LYS A 441 -15.53 22.06 0.08
C LYS A 441 -14.62 22.13 1.31
N ALA A 442 -13.39 22.60 1.14
CA ALA A 442 -12.56 23.04 2.25
C ALA A 442 -13.09 24.38 2.81
N LEU A 443 -13.53 24.41 4.07
CA LEU A 443 -13.78 25.66 4.79
C LEU A 443 -12.60 25.91 5.73
N TYR A 444 -11.65 26.74 5.27
CA TYR A 444 -10.59 27.28 6.12
C TYR A 444 -11.14 28.46 6.93
N VAL A 445 -11.12 28.36 8.26
CA VAL A 445 -11.37 29.50 9.16
C VAL A 445 -10.04 29.93 9.76
N PRO A 446 -9.52 31.13 9.43
CA PRO A 446 -8.28 31.63 10.03
C PRO A 446 -8.40 31.72 11.56
N GLY A 447 -7.51 31.05 12.29
CA GLY A 447 -7.40 31.15 13.76
C GLY A 447 -7.96 29.98 14.57
N SER A 448 -8.52 28.93 13.95
CA SER A 448 -8.85 27.68 14.66
C SER A 448 -7.78 26.61 14.38
N ALA A 449 -7.27 25.96 15.43
CA ALA A 449 -6.20 24.96 15.35
C ALA A 449 -6.58 23.66 14.60
N THR A 450 -7.84 23.51 14.18
CA THR A 450 -8.34 22.33 13.46
C THR A 450 -9.32 22.78 12.37
N PRO A 451 -9.10 22.46 11.09
CA PRO A 451 -10.10 22.64 10.05
C PRO A 451 -11.27 21.69 10.31
N MET A 452 -12.45 22.26 10.60
CA MET A 452 -13.69 21.48 10.65
C MET A 452 -14.24 21.34 9.24
N ILE A 453 -14.16 20.15 8.68
CA ILE A 453 -14.96 19.78 7.52
C ILE A 453 -16.31 19.31 8.05
N THR A 454 -17.39 19.89 7.54
CA THR A 454 -18.75 19.47 7.85
C THR A 454 -19.28 18.55 6.74
N PRO A 455 -19.23 17.23 6.94
CA PRO A 455 -20.11 16.32 6.24
C PRO A 455 -21.57 16.62 6.57
N ASN A 456 -22.45 16.55 5.59
CA ASN A 456 -23.77 15.99 5.85
C ASN A 456 -23.56 14.51 6.26
N MET A 457 -23.51 14.27 7.57
CA MET A 457 -23.07 13.03 8.22
C MET A 457 -24.08 11.89 8.11
N VAL A 458 -23.60 10.69 7.72
CA VAL A 458 -23.81 9.47 8.52
C VAL A 458 -22.51 8.64 8.50
N SER A 459 -21.68 8.74 9.55
CA SER A 459 -20.56 7.81 9.79
C SER A 459 -20.71 7.12 11.14
N VAL A 460 -20.42 5.81 11.17
CA VAL A 460 -20.45 4.92 12.35
C VAL A 460 -19.04 4.85 12.93
N LYS A 461 -18.89 5.09 14.25
CA LYS A 461 -17.68 4.84 15.05
C LYS A 461 -17.91 3.59 15.93
N GLN A 462 -16.90 2.73 16.10
CA GLN A 462 -16.79 1.75 17.19
C GLN A 462 -15.33 1.72 17.70
N GLU A 463 -15.11 1.19 18.92
CA GLU A 463 -14.22 1.73 19.96
C GLU A 463 -13.16 0.77 20.54
N GLY A 464 -11.98 1.33 20.83
CA GLY A 464 -11.15 1.03 22.00
C GLY A 464 -11.26 2.14 23.07
N SER A 465 -11.11 1.75 24.34
CA SER A 465 -11.49 2.44 25.60
C SER A 465 -11.03 3.90 25.76
N VAL A 466 -11.78 4.84 25.19
CA VAL A 466 -11.85 6.24 25.66
C VAL A 466 -13.05 6.34 26.59
N ILE A 467 -12.84 6.73 27.86
CA ILE A 467 -13.94 7.08 28.73
C ILE A 467 -14.63 8.30 28.10
N PRO A 468 -15.91 8.20 27.70
CA PRO A 468 -16.59 9.32 27.05
C PRO A 468 -16.72 10.49 28.02
N GLN A 469 -16.65 11.73 27.52
CA GLN A 469 -16.80 12.91 28.37
C GLN A 469 -18.27 13.14 28.77
N ASP A 470 -19.21 12.66 27.95
CA ASP A 470 -20.65 12.82 28.14
C ASP A 470 -21.40 11.49 27.90
N TYR A 471 -22.62 11.40 28.44
CA TYR A 471 -23.54 10.32 28.11
C TYR A 471 -23.96 10.40 26.64
N TYR A 472 -23.96 9.27 25.92
CA TYR A 472 -24.43 9.25 24.53
C TYR A 472 -25.10 7.92 24.16
N LEU A 473 -25.99 7.96 23.15
CA LEU A 473 -26.58 6.79 22.49
C LEU A 473 -26.28 6.87 20.99
N SER A 474 -25.62 5.88 20.42
CA SER A 474 -25.29 5.81 18.99
C SER A 474 -26.44 5.25 18.15
N ASN A 475 -26.39 5.49 16.84
CA ASN A 475 -27.26 4.77 15.91
C ASN A 475 -26.94 3.28 15.96
N ASN A 476 -27.95 2.43 15.90
CA ASN A 476 -27.77 0.99 15.82
C ASN A 476 -27.20 0.60 14.45
N TYR A 477 -26.33 -0.41 14.40
CA TYR A 477 -25.76 -0.92 13.15
C TYR A 477 -25.75 -2.46 13.13
N PRO A 478 -26.18 -3.10 12.02
CA PRO A 478 -26.78 -2.50 10.82
C PRO A 478 -28.15 -1.83 11.09
N ASN A 479 -28.57 -0.89 10.23
CA ASN A 479 -29.92 -0.31 10.19
C ASN A 479 -30.23 0.18 8.75
N PRO A 480 -31.16 -0.46 8.01
CA PRO A 480 -32.00 -1.57 8.42
C PRO A 480 -31.23 -2.84 8.79
N PHE A 481 -31.81 -3.72 9.62
CA PHE A 481 -31.16 -4.94 10.10
C PHE A 481 -31.99 -6.21 9.86
N ASN A 482 -31.33 -7.38 9.80
CA ASN A 482 -31.95 -8.70 9.74
C ASN A 482 -31.02 -9.82 10.28
N PRO A 483 -31.40 -10.62 11.29
CA PRO A 483 -32.39 -10.33 12.32
C PRO A 483 -31.81 -9.49 13.47
N SER A 484 -30.49 -9.28 13.51
CA SER A 484 -29.78 -8.66 14.63
C SER A 484 -29.13 -7.32 14.31
N THR A 485 -29.07 -6.43 15.29
CA THR A 485 -28.37 -5.14 15.24
C THR A 485 -27.61 -4.87 16.54
N LYS A 486 -26.55 -4.08 16.48
CA LYS A 486 -25.78 -3.66 17.65
C LYS A 486 -26.19 -2.26 18.07
N ILE A 487 -26.50 -2.07 19.36
CA ILE A 487 -26.81 -0.78 19.98
C ILE A 487 -25.61 -0.40 20.86
N THR A 488 -25.00 0.77 20.59
CA THR A 488 -23.83 1.26 21.32
C THR A 488 -24.16 2.53 22.10
N PHE A 489 -23.65 2.67 23.31
CA PHE A 489 -23.85 3.83 24.18
C PHE A 489 -22.63 4.05 25.10
N GLY A 490 -22.40 5.31 25.46
CA GLY A 490 -21.33 5.69 26.37
C GLY A 490 -21.83 6.24 27.69
N ILE A 491 -21.12 5.90 28.78
CA ILE A 491 -21.31 6.47 30.11
C ILE A 491 -19.98 7.05 30.63
N PRO A 492 -19.93 8.34 31.04
CA PRO A 492 -18.69 8.99 31.46
C PRO A 492 -18.20 8.55 32.84
N GLU A 493 -19.09 7.93 33.61
CA GLU A 493 -18.86 7.47 34.98
C GLU A 493 -19.71 6.23 35.24
N GLN A 494 -19.49 5.57 36.39
CA GLN A 494 -20.25 4.40 36.78
C GLN A 494 -21.73 4.72 36.99
N ALA A 495 -22.62 3.97 36.34
CA ALA A 495 -24.07 4.19 36.42
C ALA A 495 -24.88 2.89 36.30
N ASN A 496 -26.13 2.92 36.81
CA ASN A 496 -27.14 1.92 36.46
C ASN A 496 -27.72 2.28 35.09
N VAL A 497 -27.78 1.33 34.16
CA VAL A 497 -28.22 1.54 32.78
C VAL A 497 -29.41 0.65 32.46
N THR A 498 -30.45 1.18 31.83
CA THR A 498 -31.57 0.41 31.27
C THR A 498 -31.70 0.71 29.78
N VAL A 499 -31.66 -0.32 28.95
CA VAL A 499 -31.92 -0.26 27.51
C VAL A 499 -33.28 -0.89 27.23
N SER A 500 -34.18 -0.18 26.56
CA SER A 500 -35.51 -0.68 26.20
C SER A 500 -35.75 -0.53 24.70
N VAL A 501 -36.55 -1.42 24.11
CA VAL A 501 -37.04 -1.31 22.73
C VAL A 501 -38.56 -1.31 22.72
N TYR A 502 -39.15 -0.45 21.89
CA TYR A 502 -40.59 -0.27 21.72
C TYR A 502 -40.99 -0.44 20.25
N ASN A 503 -42.18 -0.98 20.01
CA ASN A 503 -42.79 -0.95 18.68
C ASN A 503 -43.48 0.39 18.40
N VAL A 504 -44.04 0.57 17.20
CA VAL A 504 -44.75 1.81 16.79
C VAL A 504 -45.98 2.16 17.64
N LEU A 505 -46.54 1.19 18.37
CA LEU A 505 -47.67 1.41 19.29
C LEU A 505 -47.20 1.85 20.69
N GLY A 506 -45.89 2.01 20.90
CA GLY A 506 -45.30 2.34 22.19
C GLY A 506 -45.24 1.16 23.16
N GLN A 507 -45.50 -0.08 22.69
CA GLN A 507 -45.38 -1.27 23.54
C GLN A 507 -43.91 -1.67 23.66
N LYS A 508 -43.44 -1.89 24.88
CA LYS A 508 -42.08 -2.37 25.15
C LYS A 508 -41.96 -3.84 24.74
N VAL A 509 -41.06 -4.13 23.80
CA VAL A 509 -40.82 -5.46 23.25
C VAL A 509 -39.52 -6.09 23.74
N PHE A 510 -38.62 -5.29 24.34
CA PHE A 510 -37.38 -5.75 24.94
C PHE A 510 -36.92 -4.78 26.04
N GLU A 511 -36.27 -5.32 27.07
CA GLU A 511 -35.60 -4.56 28.12
C GLU A 511 -34.38 -5.32 28.64
N MET A 512 -33.32 -4.58 28.92
CA MET A 512 -32.14 -5.03 29.64
C MET A 512 -31.73 -3.95 30.63
N THR A 513 -31.37 -4.37 31.84
CA THR A 513 -30.89 -3.48 32.91
C THR A 513 -29.57 -4.01 33.45
N GLU A 514 -28.56 -3.15 33.47
CA GLU A 514 -27.26 -3.40 34.08
C GLU A 514 -27.05 -2.49 35.29
N HIS A 515 -26.62 -3.08 36.40
CA HIS A 515 -26.34 -2.36 37.63
C HIS A 515 -24.83 -2.11 37.77
N ASN A 516 -24.44 -0.92 38.22
CA ASN A 516 -23.04 -0.54 38.44
C ASN A 516 -22.13 -0.73 37.21
N LEU A 517 -22.63 -0.40 36.01
CA LEU A 517 -21.84 -0.50 34.79
C LEU A 517 -20.71 0.53 34.82
N ALA A 518 -19.47 0.09 34.59
CA ALA A 518 -18.29 0.94 34.68
C ALA A 518 -18.25 2.02 33.59
N ALA A 519 -17.57 3.14 33.87
CA ALA A 519 -17.33 4.21 32.91
C ALA A 519 -16.69 3.65 31.63
N GLY A 520 -17.15 4.13 30.48
CA GLY A 520 -16.70 3.64 29.18
C GLY A 520 -17.85 3.53 28.20
N SER A 521 -17.56 2.92 27.05
CA SER A 521 -18.58 2.63 26.07
C SER A 521 -18.88 1.15 25.98
N HIS A 522 -20.16 0.88 25.80
CA HIS A 522 -20.76 -0.43 25.91
C HIS A 522 -21.62 -0.69 24.67
N SER A 523 -21.68 -1.95 24.28
CA SER A 523 -22.53 -2.35 23.16
C SER A 523 -23.32 -3.61 23.49
N PHE A 524 -24.56 -3.62 23.02
CA PHE A 524 -25.49 -4.71 23.20
C PHE A 524 -26.04 -5.18 21.85
N ASN A 525 -26.06 -6.50 21.63
CA ASN A 525 -26.64 -7.09 20.42
C ASN A 525 -28.13 -7.37 20.64
N PHE A 526 -28.99 -6.73 19.84
CA PHE A 526 -30.42 -6.94 19.83
C PHE A 526 -30.83 -7.88 18.69
N ASP A 527 -31.50 -8.98 19.00
CA ASP A 527 -32.08 -9.93 18.03
C ASP A 527 -33.61 -9.76 17.94
N ALA A 528 -34.09 -9.43 16.74
CA ALA A 528 -35.51 -9.25 16.41
C ALA A 528 -36.13 -10.45 15.70
N SER A 529 -35.50 -11.63 15.68
CA SER A 529 -35.97 -12.84 14.99
C SER A 529 -37.44 -13.22 15.29
N LYS A 530 -37.91 -12.92 16.51
CA LYS A 530 -39.28 -13.17 17.00
C LYS A 530 -40.26 -12.01 16.78
N LEU A 531 -39.81 -10.90 16.21
CA LEU A 531 -40.63 -9.72 15.95
C LEU A 531 -41.05 -9.65 14.47
N SER A 532 -41.94 -8.72 14.15
CA SER A 532 -42.37 -8.43 12.76
C SER A 532 -41.50 -7.34 12.14
N SER A 533 -41.28 -7.38 10.82
CA SER A 533 -40.63 -6.27 10.09
C SER A 533 -41.33 -4.94 10.40
N GLY A 534 -40.56 -3.87 10.55
CA GLY A 534 -41.14 -2.56 10.85
C GLY A 534 -40.17 -1.62 11.56
N ILE A 535 -40.71 -0.46 11.95
CA ILE A 535 -39.98 0.58 12.69
C ILE A 535 -40.09 0.28 14.19
N TYR A 536 -38.99 0.40 14.89
CA TYR A 536 -38.89 0.31 16.34
C TYR A 536 -38.17 1.53 16.90
N VAL A 537 -38.39 1.83 18.17
CA VAL A 537 -37.67 2.87 18.92
C VAL A 537 -36.91 2.19 20.04
N TYR A 538 -35.62 2.45 20.17
CA TYR A 538 -34.83 2.02 21.31
C TYR A 538 -34.44 3.22 22.16
N SER A 539 -34.32 3.00 23.47
CA SER A 539 -33.98 4.04 24.43
C SER A 539 -32.97 3.54 25.45
N ILE A 540 -32.16 4.46 25.96
CA ILE A 540 -31.34 4.29 27.16
C ILE A 540 -31.86 5.19 28.27
N SER A 541 -31.84 4.70 29.51
CA SER A 541 -31.99 5.49 30.73
C SER A 541 -30.87 5.13 31.71
N THR A 542 -30.24 6.14 32.30
CA THR A 542 -29.16 5.94 33.28
C THR A 542 -29.44 6.66 34.59
N ILE A 543 -28.90 6.12 35.69
CA ILE A 543 -28.88 6.74 37.02
C ILE A 543 -27.48 6.56 37.61
N ASN A 544 -26.73 7.64 37.82
CA ASN A 544 -25.40 7.59 38.42
C ASN A 544 -25.45 7.53 39.96
N ALA A 545 -24.29 7.39 40.60
CA ALA A 545 -24.18 7.34 42.07
C ALA A 545 -24.68 8.62 42.78
N ALA A 546 -24.63 9.77 42.11
CA ALA A 546 -25.16 11.05 42.60
C ALA A 546 -26.68 11.22 42.40
N GLY A 547 -27.35 10.22 41.80
CA GLY A 547 -28.79 10.25 41.51
C GLY A 547 -29.19 11.08 40.28
N GLN A 548 -28.24 11.56 39.50
CA GLN A 548 -28.49 12.26 38.23
C GLN A 548 -28.96 11.27 37.18
N LYS A 549 -29.91 11.70 36.35
CA LYS A 549 -30.54 10.86 35.32
C LYS A 549 -30.22 11.37 33.93
N PHE A 550 -29.93 10.45 33.02
CA PHE A 550 -29.88 10.71 31.58
C PHE A 550 -30.83 9.78 30.83
N ALA A 551 -31.42 10.27 29.74
CA ALA A 551 -32.24 9.46 28.86
C ALA A 551 -32.09 9.91 27.40
N ALA A 552 -32.02 8.96 26.48
CA ALA A 552 -31.99 9.23 25.04
C ALA A 552 -32.70 8.11 24.26
N SER A 553 -33.21 8.42 23.06
CA SER A 553 -33.92 7.46 22.23
C SER A 553 -33.66 7.66 20.74
N LYS A 554 -33.68 6.59 19.96
CA LYS A 554 -33.45 6.58 18.49
C LYS A 554 -34.34 5.55 17.79
N LYS A 555 -34.49 5.69 16.47
CA LYS A 555 -35.30 4.82 15.61
C LYS A 555 -34.44 3.75 14.93
N MET A 556 -35.00 2.56 14.72
CA MET A 556 -34.40 1.47 13.94
C MET A 556 -35.43 0.77 13.05
N MET A 557 -34.97 0.18 11.95
CA MET A 557 -35.81 -0.51 10.97
C MET A 557 -35.39 -1.99 10.88
N PHE A 558 -36.31 -2.89 11.22
CA PHE A 558 -36.13 -4.32 11.06
C PHE A 558 -36.77 -4.78 9.74
N LEU A 559 -36.02 -5.56 8.94
CA LEU A 559 -36.50 -6.19 7.72
C LEU A 559 -36.32 -7.71 7.86
N LYS A 560 -37.41 -8.47 7.81
CA LYS A 560 -37.38 -9.93 7.84
C LYS A 560 -37.13 -10.53 6.47
#